data_AF-A0A3L7Y147-F1
#
_entry.id   AF-A0A3L7Y147-F1
#
_cell.length_a   1.000
_cell.length_b   1.000
_cell.length_c   1.000
_cell.angle_alpha   90.00
_cell.angle_beta   90.00
_cell.angle_gamma   90.00
#
_symmetry.space_group_name_H-M   'P 1'
#
loop_
_entity.id
_entity.type
_entity.pdbx_description
1 polymer ?
#
loop_
_entity_poly.entity_id
_entity_poly.type
_entity_poly.pdbx_seq_one_letter_code
_entity_poly.pdbx_strand_id
1 'polypeptide(L)'
;MIAADDAAAQPAGSGPPNMPSPVQPPAAAPAPQLSIIIVTHNSAGVIAACLRSLYRSDSELALEIIVVDNASSDGTADLVRQQFAQTQVINAGGNS
;
A
#
# COMPACT_ATOMS: atom_id res chain seq x y z
N MET A 1 34.87 -21.70 -50.34
CA MET A 1 33.77 -22.68 -50.30
C MET A 1 33.61 -23.08 -48.83
N ILE A 2 32.55 -22.56 -48.17
CA ILE A 2 31.72 -23.19 -47.09
C ILE A 2 32.52 -23.73 -45.87
N ALA A 3 32.28 -23.49 -44.59
CA ALA A 3 31.31 -22.93 -43.63
C ALA A 3 31.99 -23.18 -42.26
N ALA A 4 31.57 -22.77 -41.08
CA ALA A 4 30.66 -21.81 -40.50
C ALA A 4 31.13 -21.74 -39.03
N ASP A 5 31.07 -20.56 -38.44
CA ASP A 5 31.28 -20.33 -37.02
C ASP A 5 30.12 -20.99 -36.24
N ASP A 6 30.42 -21.90 -35.32
CA ASP A 6 29.44 -22.56 -34.45
C ASP A 6 28.97 -21.56 -33.39
N ALA A 7 28.06 -20.68 -33.79
CA ALA A 7 27.34 -19.78 -32.90
C ALA A 7 26.14 -20.52 -32.30
N ALA A 8 26.37 -21.30 -31.25
CA ALA A 8 25.31 -21.88 -30.44
C ALA A 8 24.54 -20.75 -29.73
N ALA A 9 23.25 -20.67 -30.07
CA ALA A 9 22.28 -19.67 -29.64
C ALA A 9 22.13 -19.59 -28.10
N GLN A 10 22.05 -18.37 -27.58
CA GLN A 10 21.54 -18.11 -26.23
C GLN A 10 20.02 -18.39 -26.21
N PRO A 11 19.48 -19.08 -25.18
CA PRO A 11 18.04 -19.35 -25.13
C PRO A 11 17.26 -18.05 -24.91
N ALA A 12 16.16 -17.94 -25.65
CA ALA A 12 15.19 -16.87 -25.57
C ALA A 12 14.47 -16.85 -24.20
N GLY A 13 14.41 -15.65 -23.61
CA GLY A 13 13.24 -15.14 -22.90
C GLY A 13 12.79 -15.86 -21.62
N SER A 14 13.27 -15.37 -20.47
CA SER A 14 12.45 -15.32 -19.26
C SER A 14 12.42 -13.87 -18.77
N GLY A 15 11.54 -13.07 -19.39
CA GLY A 15 11.23 -11.76 -18.83
C GLY A 15 10.66 -11.92 -17.42
N PRO A 16 10.86 -10.94 -16.52
CA PRO A 16 10.26 -10.98 -15.20
C PRO A 16 8.73 -11.16 -15.32
N PRO A 17 8.08 -11.85 -14.37
CA PRO A 17 6.63 -12.03 -14.38
C PRO A 17 5.96 -10.66 -14.52
N ASN A 18 4.96 -10.61 -15.40
CA ASN A 18 4.11 -9.45 -15.69
C ASN A 18 3.72 -8.74 -14.39
N MET A 19 4.46 -7.71 -13.99
CA MET A 19 4.03 -6.85 -12.90
C MET A 19 2.79 -6.13 -13.41
N PRO A 20 1.70 -6.06 -12.63
CA PRO A 20 0.62 -5.16 -12.97
C PRO A 20 1.25 -3.79 -13.18
N SER A 21 1.06 -3.23 -14.38
CA SER A 21 1.48 -1.86 -14.66
C SER A 21 0.97 -0.97 -13.52
N PRO A 22 1.76 0.00 -13.04
CA PRO A 22 1.31 0.90 -11.99
C PRO A 22 -0.08 1.37 -12.35
N VAL A 23 -1.07 1.06 -11.49
CA VAL A 23 -2.45 1.51 -11.70
C VAL A 23 -2.36 3.02 -11.72
N GLN A 24 -2.37 3.62 -12.91
CA GLN A 24 -2.28 5.07 -13.05
C GLN A 24 -3.51 5.63 -12.33
N PRO A 25 -3.34 6.43 -11.27
CA PRO A 25 -4.46 7.09 -10.64
C PRO A 25 -5.21 7.89 -11.72
N PRO A 26 -6.56 7.89 -11.70
CA PRO A 26 -7.32 8.72 -12.62
C PRO A 26 -6.81 10.17 -12.53
N ALA A 27 -6.58 10.80 -13.68
CA ALA A 27 -6.18 12.19 -13.72
C ALA A 27 -7.20 13.05 -12.93
N ALA A 28 -6.71 13.88 -11.98
CA ALA A 28 -7.42 14.86 -11.15
C ALA A 28 -7.59 14.56 -9.64
N ALA A 29 -6.50 14.76 -8.89
CA ALA A 29 -6.35 15.43 -7.59
C ALA A 29 -4.83 15.60 -7.39
N PRO A 30 -4.31 16.65 -6.71
CA PRO A 30 -2.87 16.69 -6.43
C PRO A 30 -2.48 15.41 -5.68
N ALA A 31 -1.48 14.69 -6.17
CA ALA A 31 -0.99 13.49 -5.53
C ALA A 31 -0.60 13.80 -4.07
N PRO A 32 -0.87 12.90 -3.11
CA PRO A 32 -0.46 13.14 -1.73
C PRO A 32 1.04 13.37 -1.69
N GLN A 33 1.46 14.42 -0.99
CA GLN A 33 2.88 14.71 -0.81
C GLN A 33 3.50 13.76 0.21
N LEU A 34 2.67 13.14 1.06
CA LEU A 34 3.07 12.14 2.04
C LEU A 34 1.97 11.09 2.23
N SER A 35 2.31 9.81 2.04
CA SER A 35 1.47 8.67 2.40
C SER A 35 1.98 8.04 3.69
N ILE A 36 1.09 7.85 4.66
CA ILE A 36 1.37 7.24 5.97
C ILE A 36 0.67 5.89 6.04
N ILE A 37 1.46 4.81 6.11
CA ILE A 37 0.95 3.45 6.24
C ILE A 37 1.06 3.01 7.69
N ILE A 38 -0.07 2.64 8.31
CA ILE A 38 -0.13 2.19 9.70
C ILE A 38 -0.61 0.74 9.70
N VAL A 39 0.28 -0.19 10.04
CA VAL A 39 -0.10 -1.60 10.23
C VAL A 39 -0.62 -1.79 11.65
N THR A 40 -1.75 -2.48 11.80
CA THR A 40 -2.41 -2.69 13.11
C THR A 40 -2.75 -4.17 13.32
N HIS A 41 -2.73 -4.60 14.57
CA HIS A 41 -3.32 -5.86 15.05
C HIS A 41 -3.73 -5.64 16.51
N ASN A 42 -5.02 -5.78 16.82
CA ASN A 42 -5.60 -5.53 18.13
C ASN A 42 -5.15 -4.19 18.77
N SER A 43 -5.32 -3.10 18.03
CA SER A 43 -4.84 -1.75 18.36
C SER A 43 -5.96 -0.75 18.70
N ALA A 44 -7.18 -1.20 19.02
CA ALA A 44 -8.34 -0.33 19.25
C ALA A 44 -8.09 0.69 20.38
N GLY A 45 -7.27 0.33 21.37
CA GLY A 45 -6.92 1.20 22.49
C GLY A 45 -6.02 2.40 22.13
N VAL A 46 -5.32 2.38 20.99
CA VAL A 46 -4.31 3.39 20.64
C VAL A 46 -4.52 4.03 19.26
N ILE A 47 -5.12 3.32 18.31
CA ILE A 47 -5.21 3.75 16.92
C ILE A 47 -5.93 5.10 16.78
N ALA A 48 -6.98 5.34 17.59
CA ALA A 48 -7.73 6.58 17.57
C ALA A 48 -6.88 7.79 18.00
N ALA A 49 -6.02 7.62 19.00
CA ALA A 49 -5.14 8.69 19.46
C ALA A 49 -4.05 8.99 18.42
N CYS A 50 -3.50 7.95 17.79
CA CYS A 50 -2.54 8.09 16.70
C CYS A 50 -3.13 8.87 15.52
N LEU A 51 -4.29 8.43 14.99
CA LEU A 51 -4.95 9.09 13.86
C LEU A 51 -5.34 10.54 14.20
N ARG A 52 -5.85 10.81 15.41
CA ARG A 52 -6.11 12.19 15.85
C ARG A 52 -4.85 13.06 15.86
N SER A 53 -3.72 12.51 16.26
CA SER A 53 -2.45 13.26 16.25
C SER A 53 -2.01 13.60 14.83
N LEU A 54 -2.15 12.66 13.89
CA LEU A 54 -1.81 12.89 12.49
C LEU A 54 -2.73 13.91 11.83
N TYR A 55 -4.05 13.80 12.02
CA TYR A 55 -5.00 14.76 11.45
C TYR A 55 -4.97 16.14 12.11
N ARG A 56 -4.46 16.26 13.34
CA ARG A 56 -4.21 17.57 13.97
C ARG A 56 -2.86 18.17 13.62
N SER A 57 -1.96 17.41 12.99
CA SER A 57 -0.69 17.97 12.56
C SER A 57 -0.96 19.04 11.51
N ASP A 58 -0.50 20.26 11.79
CA ASP A 58 -0.68 21.42 10.91
C ASP A 58 0.37 21.34 9.80
N SER A 59 0.19 20.36 8.92
CA SER A 59 1.05 20.07 7.80
C SER A 59 0.49 20.77 6.57
N GLU A 60 1.30 21.62 5.92
CA GLU A 60 0.96 22.15 4.59
C GLU A 60 0.93 21.05 3.51
N LEU A 61 1.37 19.83 3.86
CA LEU A 61 1.37 18.69 2.95
C LEU A 61 -0.01 18.04 2.85
N ALA A 62 -0.41 17.72 1.62
CA ALA A 62 -1.52 16.81 1.37
C ALA A 62 -1.18 15.39 1.88
N LEU A 63 -1.88 14.94 2.92
CA LEU A 63 -1.67 13.63 3.55
C LEU A 63 -2.64 12.58 3.02
N GLU A 64 -2.11 11.39 2.75
CA GLU A 64 -2.88 10.15 2.61
C GLU A 64 -2.55 9.25 3.81
N ILE A 65 -3.57 8.69 4.45
CA ILE A 65 -3.37 7.75 5.56
C ILE A 65 -4.09 6.44 5.24
N ILE A 66 -3.34 5.35 5.29
CA ILE A 66 -3.81 4.00 5.01
C ILE A 66 -3.53 3.14 6.24
N VAL A 67 -4.57 2.56 6.82
CA VAL A 67 -4.48 1.58 7.89
C VAL A 67 -4.56 0.18 7.28
N VAL A 68 -3.54 -0.62 7.52
CA VAL A 68 -3.51 -2.04 7.14
C VAL A 68 -3.80 -2.87 8.39
N ASP A 69 -5.00 -3.42 8.48
CA ASP A 69 -5.42 -4.29 9.58
C ASP A 69 -5.00 -5.73 9.33
N ASN A 70 -4.14 -6.26 10.20
CA ASN A 70 -3.58 -7.60 10.11
C ASN A 70 -4.42 -8.62 10.89
N ALA A 71 -5.73 -8.65 10.62
CA ALA A 71 -6.72 -9.53 11.24
C ALA A 71 -6.99 -9.25 12.73
N SER A 72 -7.28 -7.99 13.06
CA SER A 72 -7.71 -7.63 14.42
C SER A 72 -9.05 -8.25 14.78
N SER A 73 -9.22 -8.58 16.07
CA SER A 73 -10.46 -9.14 16.65
C SER A 73 -11.09 -8.22 17.70
N ASP A 74 -10.43 -7.11 18.02
CA ASP A 74 -10.85 -6.15 19.05
C ASP A 74 -11.69 -4.97 18.50
N GLY A 75 -12.06 -5.01 17.22
CA GLY A 75 -12.78 -3.92 16.56
C GLY A 75 -11.89 -2.77 16.06
N THR A 76 -10.56 -2.93 16.00
CA THR A 76 -9.63 -1.90 15.47
C THR A 76 -10.07 -1.33 14.13
N ALA A 77 -10.31 -2.20 13.14
CA ALA A 77 -10.67 -1.76 11.79
C ALA A 77 -12.02 -1.03 11.75
N ASP A 78 -13.00 -1.50 12.53
CA ASP A 78 -14.33 -0.90 12.59
C ASP A 78 -14.29 0.48 13.26
N LEU A 79 -13.50 0.62 14.32
CA LEU A 79 -13.25 1.91 14.96
C LEU A 79 -12.72 2.92 13.94
N VAL A 80 -11.72 2.53 13.14
CA VAL A 80 -11.13 3.41 12.12
C VAL A 80 -12.18 3.83 11.08
N ARG A 81 -12.93 2.87 10.53
CA ARG A 81 -13.98 3.16 9.53
C ARG A 81 -15.07 4.09 10.06
N GLN A 82 -15.47 3.93 11.32
CA GLN A 82 -16.55 4.70 11.93
C GLN A 82 -16.12 6.13 12.30
N GLN A 83 -14.90 6.30 12.84
CA GLN A 83 -14.45 7.59 13.38
C GLN A 83 -13.59 8.41 12.42
N PHE A 84 -12.99 7.78 11.41
CA PHE A 84 -12.04 8.41 10.50
C PHE A 84 -12.37 8.04 9.05
N ALA A 85 -13.52 8.53 8.56
CA ALA A 85 -14.03 8.23 7.21
C ALA A 85 -13.05 8.59 6.07
N GLN A 86 -12.09 9.48 6.32
CA GLN A 86 -11.04 9.88 5.38
C GLN A 86 -9.79 8.96 5.40
N THR A 87 -9.72 8.01 6.34
CA THR A 87 -8.65 7.00 6.40
C THR A 87 -9.04 5.79 5.57
N GLN A 88 -8.16 5.33 4.67
CA GLN A 88 -8.38 4.08 3.95
C GLN A 88 -8.03 2.90 4.86
N VAL A 89 -8.88 1.86 4.87
CA VAL A 89 -8.62 0.63 5.65
C VAL A 89 -8.51 -0.58 4.72
N ILE A 90 -7.39 -1.29 4.79
CA ILE A 90 -7.10 -2.52 4.05
C ILE A 90 -7.01 -3.68 5.06
N ASN A 91 -7.77 -4.76 4.87
CA ASN A 91 -7.63 -5.97 5.70
C ASN A 91 -6.63 -6.92 5.03
N ALA A 92 -5.53 -7.28 5.71
CA ALA A 92 -4.41 -8.04 5.14
C ALA A 92 -4.48 -9.57 5.34
N GLY A 93 -5.42 -10.07 6.16
CA GLY A 93 -5.67 -11.51 6.30
C GLY A 93 -4.84 -12.27 7.33
N GLY A 94 -3.90 -11.61 8.03
CA GLY A 94 -3.10 -12.24 9.11
C GLY A 94 -1.80 -12.88 8.60
N ASN A 95 -0.85 -13.09 9.51
CA ASN A 95 0.34 -13.90 9.22
C ASN A 95 0.00 -15.37 9.47
N SER A 96 0.12 -16.21 8.45
CA SER A 96 0.01 -17.68 8.56
C SER A 96 1.36 -18.33 8.75
#